data_AF-A0A0H5CST2-F1
#
_entry.id   AF-A0A0H5CST2-F1
#
_cell.length_a   1.000
_cell.length_b   1.000
_cell.length_c   1.000
_cell.angle_alpha   90.00
_cell.angle_beta   90.00
_cell.angle_gamma   90.00
#
_symmetry.space_group_name_H-M   'P 1'
#
loop_
_entity.id
_entity.type
_entity.pdbx_description
1 polymer ?
#
loop_
_entity_poly.entity_id
_entity_poly.type
_entity_poly.pdbx_seq_one_letter_code
_entity_poly.pdbx_strand_id
1 'polypeptide(L)'
;MTVPRQTVHVDSPTERRNPRTATIDQMSTVDILRTINTEDRLVPAAVAAALPELAAAVDLATDALRAGNRVHYVGAGTSGRLATLDAAELPPTFNTPSDWFHVHHAGGVSAVRTAAEGAEDDDMAGAEEMARDVQAGDMVLGLTASGRTPYVLGALGAAAELGATTALVTNNPNFPRTSGIDLVIVVDTGPEAISGSTRMKAGSAQKLVLTAFSTAVMVKMGRTYSNLMVSMRASNAKLRGRTLRILREATGLSMPECSAALTESHGDLKVALVHLLSGVDTSRARRALAETSGHVRRAMGLLEAPVI
;
A
#
# COMPACT_ATOMS: atom_id res chain seq x y z
N MET A 1 40.61 5.99 0.84
CA MET A 1 40.17 7.28 0.27
C MET A 1 38.95 6.97 -0.59
N THR A 2 37.76 7.25 -0.09
CA THR A 2 36.52 7.14 -0.85
C THR A 2 36.53 8.22 -1.91
N VAL A 3 36.55 7.83 -3.18
CA VAL A 3 36.36 8.75 -4.31
C VAL A 3 34.99 9.40 -4.10
N PRO A 4 34.85 10.73 -4.09
CA PRO A 4 33.55 11.35 -3.99
C PRO A 4 32.77 10.95 -5.24
N ARG A 5 31.63 10.26 -5.06
CA ARG A 5 30.68 10.07 -6.15
C ARG A 5 30.33 11.45 -6.70
N GLN A 6 30.31 11.54 -8.03
CA GLN A 6 30.13 12.75 -8.82
C GLN A 6 29.02 13.65 -8.22
N THR A 7 29.24 14.96 -8.10
CA THR A 7 28.21 15.89 -7.63
C THR A 7 27.04 15.87 -8.62
N VAL A 8 25.92 15.26 -8.23
CA VAL A 8 24.72 15.17 -9.07
C VAL A 8 23.80 16.35 -8.76
N HIS A 9 23.44 17.15 -9.78
CA HIS A 9 22.44 18.21 -9.63
C HIS A 9 21.04 17.60 -9.71
N VAL A 10 20.19 17.88 -8.72
CA VAL A 10 18.83 17.33 -8.65
C VAL A 10 17.86 18.37 -9.19
N ASP A 11 17.32 18.12 -10.39
CA ASP A 11 16.19 18.91 -10.89
C ASP A 11 14.85 18.29 -10.48
N SER A 12 14.62 18.23 -9.17
CA SER A 12 13.34 17.83 -8.57
C SER A 12 12.73 19.02 -7.82
N PRO A 13 11.43 19.31 -7.99
CA PRO A 13 10.74 20.29 -7.17
C PRO A 13 10.97 20.09 -5.67
N THR A 14 11.11 18.84 -5.21
CA THR A 14 11.32 18.49 -3.79
C THR A 14 12.60 19.05 -3.18
N GLU A 15 13.62 19.33 -4.00
CA GLU A 15 14.91 19.91 -3.57
C GLU A 15 14.95 21.43 -3.71
N ARG A 16 13.96 22.05 -4.38
CA ARG A 16 13.90 23.50 -4.59
C ARG A 16 13.46 24.19 -3.30
N ARG A 17 13.96 25.41 -3.08
CA ARG A 17 13.48 26.26 -1.98
C ARG A 17 12.02 26.65 -2.23
N ASN A 18 11.18 26.50 -1.22
CA ASN A 18 9.80 26.96 -1.28
C ASN A 18 9.72 28.48 -0.98
N PRO A 19 9.29 29.32 -1.93
CA PRO A 19 9.21 30.76 -1.72
C PRO A 19 8.17 31.14 -0.66
N ARG A 20 7.15 30.30 -0.42
CA ARG A 20 6.08 30.55 0.57
C ARG A 20 6.56 30.34 2.02
N THR A 21 7.69 29.69 2.22
CA THR A 21 8.24 29.38 3.55
C THR A 21 9.64 29.99 3.76
N ALA A 22 10.01 30.98 2.93
CA ALA A 22 11.35 31.55 2.89
C ALA A 22 11.84 32.14 4.23
N THR A 23 10.91 32.56 5.11
CA THR A 23 11.16 33.18 6.43
C THR A 23 10.56 32.36 7.58
N ILE A 24 10.34 31.05 7.38
CA ILE A 24 9.69 30.18 8.37
C ILE A 24 10.41 30.15 9.73
N ASP A 25 11.72 30.41 9.75
CA ASP A 25 12.58 30.50 10.93
C ASP A 25 12.33 31.76 11.78
N GLN A 26 11.65 32.78 11.23
CA GLN A 26 11.34 34.05 11.91
C GLN A 26 9.88 34.13 12.38
N MET A 27 9.09 33.10 12.09
CA MET A 27 7.67 33.05 12.41
C MET A 27 7.45 32.67 13.88
N SER A 28 6.30 33.09 14.43
CA SER A 28 5.83 32.53 15.71
C SER A 28 5.57 31.02 15.55
N THR A 29 5.62 30.26 16.64
CA THR A 29 5.36 28.81 16.59
C THR A 29 4.02 28.46 15.93
N VAL A 30 2.96 29.25 16.18
CA VAL A 30 1.65 29.00 15.56
C VAL A 30 1.66 29.28 14.06
N ASP A 31 2.42 30.29 13.61
CA ASP A 31 2.53 30.61 12.19
C ASP A 31 3.42 29.60 11.45
N ILE A 32 4.46 29.04 12.11
CA ILE A 32 5.23 27.88 11.60
C ILE A 32 4.27 26.72 11.33
N LEU A 33 3.45 26.34 12.32
CA LEU A 33 2.49 25.23 12.20
C LEU A 33 1.42 25.50 11.14
N ARG A 34 0.91 26.75 11.06
CA ARG A 34 -0.07 27.14 10.03
C ARG A 34 0.54 27.09 8.63
N THR A 35 1.79 27.48 8.49
CA THR A 35 2.53 27.44 7.21
C THR A 35 2.75 26.00 6.75
N ILE A 36 3.22 25.13 7.65
CA ILE A 36 3.35 23.68 7.37
C ILE A 36 1.98 23.09 6.98
N ASN A 37 0.92 23.36 7.75
CA ASN A 37 -0.41 22.85 7.43
C ASN A 37 -0.94 23.35 6.09
N THR A 38 -0.60 24.58 5.69
CA THR A 38 -0.99 25.13 4.39
C THR A 38 -0.35 24.36 3.25
N GLU A 39 0.92 23.97 3.41
CA GLU A 39 1.61 23.09 2.46
C GLU A 39 0.98 21.68 2.45
N ASP A 40 0.68 21.11 3.61
CA ASP A 40 0.10 19.75 3.71
C ASP A 40 -1.25 19.62 2.97
N ARG A 41 -2.03 20.70 2.88
CA ARG A 41 -3.31 20.71 2.13
C ARG A 41 -3.14 20.46 0.63
N LEU A 42 -1.94 20.63 0.08
CA LEU A 42 -1.67 20.34 -1.33
C LEU A 42 -1.56 18.83 -1.61
N VAL A 43 -1.26 18.04 -0.59
CA VAL A 43 -0.96 16.60 -0.73
C VAL A 43 -2.15 15.81 -1.30
N PRO A 44 -3.40 15.94 -0.79
CA PRO A 44 -4.53 15.18 -1.34
C PRO A 44 -4.81 15.48 -2.81
N ALA A 45 -4.61 16.72 -3.26
CA ALA A 45 -4.81 17.10 -4.65
C ALA A 45 -3.74 16.48 -5.56
N ALA A 46 -2.48 16.44 -5.11
CA ALA A 46 -1.40 15.76 -5.84
C ALA A 46 -1.67 14.25 -5.97
N VAL A 47 -2.16 13.61 -4.90
CA VAL A 47 -2.56 12.18 -4.94
C VAL A 47 -3.76 11.97 -5.86
N ALA A 48 -4.74 12.87 -5.85
CA ALA A 48 -5.91 12.80 -6.72
C ALA A 48 -5.52 12.83 -8.21
N ALA A 49 -4.50 13.63 -8.57
CA ALA A 49 -3.99 13.68 -9.94
C ALA A 49 -3.31 12.38 -10.39
N ALA A 50 -2.74 11.60 -9.45
CA ALA A 50 -2.03 10.34 -9.72
C ALA A 50 -2.94 9.10 -9.72
N LEU A 51 -4.26 9.26 -9.53
CA LEU A 51 -5.20 8.14 -9.43
C LEU A 51 -5.26 7.23 -10.67
N PRO A 52 -5.18 7.73 -11.92
CA PRO A 52 -5.19 6.85 -13.10
C PRO A 52 -4.04 5.84 -13.11
N GLU A 53 -2.81 6.30 -12.87
CA GLU A 53 -1.63 5.44 -12.79
C GLU A 53 -1.67 4.55 -11.55
N LEU A 54 -2.15 5.08 -10.42
CA LEU A 54 -2.35 4.28 -9.21
C LEU A 54 -3.36 3.14 -9.44
N ALA A 55 -4.43 3.39 -10.21
CA ALA A 55 -5.41 2.37 -10.56
C ALA A 55 -4.78 1.27 -11.43
N ALA A 56 -3.95 1.64 -12.41
CA ALA A 56 -3.20 0.67 -13.22
C ALA A 56 -2.28 -0.19 -12.34
N ALA A 57 -1.58 0.41 -11.37
CA ALA A 57 -0.74 -0.33 -10.44
C ALA A 57 -1.54 -1.30 -9.57
N VAL A 58 -2.72 -0.87 -9.08
CA VAL A 58 -3.63 -1.73 -8.31
C VAL A 58 -4.08 -2.94 -9.14
N ASP A 59 -4.37 -2.75 -10.42
CA ASP A 59 -4.79 -3.82 -11.31
C ASP A 59 -3.66 -4.84 -11.52
N LEU A 60 -2.45 -4.37 -11.82
CA LEU A 60 -1.25 -5.21 -11.95
C LEU A 60 -0.96 -6.01 -10.68
N ALA A 61 -1.04 -5.37 -9.51
CA ALA A 61 -0.83 -6.04 -8.22
C ALA A 61 -1.89 -7.09 -7.94
N THR A 62 -3.15 -6.77 -8.26
CA THR A 62 -4.27 -7.70 -8.09
C THR A 62 -4.09 -8.93 -8.97
N ASP A 63 -3.67 -8.75 -10.22
CA ASP A 63 -3.50 -9.83 -11.17
C ASP A 63 -2.29 -10.72 -10.82
N ALA A 64 -1.18 -10.12 -10.36
CA ALA A 64 -0.05 -10.87 -9.81
C ALA A 64 -0.48 -11.77 -8.64
N LEU A 65 -1.17 -11.21 -7.64
CA LEU A 65 -1.64 -11.99 -6.48
C LEU A 65 -2.65 -13.09 -6.87
N ARG A 66 -3.51 -12.84 -7.87
CA ARG A 66 -4.46 -13.86 -8.38
C ARG A 66 -3.76 -14.99 -9.12
N ALA A 67 -2.65 -14.69 -9.80
CA ALA A 67 -1.81 -15.70 -10.45
C ALA A 67 -0.97 -16.51 -9.44
N GLY A 68 -1.02 -16.17 -8.14
CA GLY A 68 -0.24 -16.83 -7.10
C GLY A 68 1.15 -16.22 -6.88
N ASN A 69 1.41 -15.06 -7.49
CA ASN A 69 2.65 -14.30 -7.34
C ASN A 69 2.54 -13.30 -6.17
N ARG A 70 3.58 -12.48 -5.99
CA ARG A 70 3.77 -11.61 -4.83
C ARG A 70 3.90 -10.15 -5.24
N VAL A 71 3.70 -9.26 -4.26
CA VAL A 71 3.97 -7.83 -4.38
C VAL A 71 5.14 -7.46 -3.49
N HIS A 72 6.13 -6.78 -4.05
CA HIS A 72 7.33 -6.32 -3.34
C HIS A 72 7.35 -4.80 -3.30
N TYR A 73 7.48 -4.23 -2.11
CA TYR A 73 7.78 -2.81 -1.93
C TYR A 73 9.27 -2.62 -1.77
N VAL A 74 9.85 -1.64 -2.46
CA VAL A 74 11.27 -1.31 -2.36
C VAL A 74 11.45 0.17 -2.05
N GLY A 75 12.21 0.49 -1.01
CA GLY A 75 12.44 1.89 -0.64
C GLY A 75 13.63 2.09 0.30
N ALA A 76 14.03 3.35 0.45
CA ALA A 76 15.04 3.76 1.42
C ALA A 76 14.46 4.83 2.37
N GLY A 77 15.11 5.01 3.53
CA GLY A 77 14.76 6.07 4.48
C GLY A 77 13.27 6.12 4.82
N THR A 78 12.65 7.30 4.65
CA THR A 78 11.21 7.48 4.93
C THR A 78 10.33 6.61 4.02
N SER A 79 10.67 6.50 2.73
CA SER A 79 9.89 5.71 1.76
C SER A 79 9.87 4.23 2.14
N GLY A 80 11.03 3.67 2.51
CA GLY A 80 11.14 2.29 3.00
C GLY A 80 10.32 2.07 4.28
N ARG A 81 10.39 3.00 5.25
CA ARG A 81 9.60 2.90 6.50
C ARG A 81 8.09 2.94 6.26
N LEU A 82 7.63 3.78 5.33
CA LEU A 82 6.21 3.86 4.97
C LEU A 82 5.73 2.57 4.29
N ALA A 83 6.56 1.97 3.43
CA ALA A 83 6.29 0.65 2.86
C ALA A 83 6.20 -0.43 3.95
N THR A 84 7.12 -0.42 4.92
CA THR A 84 7.07 -1.34 6.07
C THR A 84 5.79 -1.15 6.88
N LEU A 85 5.38 0.09 7.13
CA LEU A 85 4.16 0.42 7.86
C LEU A 85 2.92 -0.14 7.15
N ASP A 86 2.76 0.12 5.86
CA ASP A 86 1.61 -0.34 5.07
C ASP A 86 1.51 -1.87 5.07
N ALA A 87 2.60 -2.57 4.75
CA ALA A 87 2.63 -4.03 4.70
C ALA A 87 2.33 -4.66 6.08
N ALA A 88 2.83 -4.07 7.17
CA ALA A 88 2.58 -4.56 8.53
C ALA A 88 1.11 -4.45 8.95
N GLU A 89 0.35 -3.52 8.37
CA GLU A 89 -1.07 -3.30 8.67
C GLU A 89 -1.99 -4.25 7.88
N LEU A 90 -1.51 -4.89 6.80
CA LEU A 90 -2.33 -5.78 5.97
C LEU A 90 -2.81 -7.05 6.68
N PRO A 91 -1.96 -7.82 7.40
CA PRO A 91 -2.42 -9.01 8.12
C PRO A 91 -3.50 -8.73 9.17
N PRO A 92 -3.36 -7.76 10.12
CA PRO A 92 -4.39 -7.52 11.12
C PRO A 92 -5.67 -6.91 10.54
N THR A 93 -5.59 -6.24 9.38
CA THR A 93 -6.72 -5.56 8.73
C THR A 93 -7.50 -6.51 7.81
N PHE A 94 -6.82 -7.20 6.91
CA PHE A 94 -7.45 -8.00 5.86
C PHE A 94 -7.22 -9.51 6.00
N ASN A 95 -6.50 -9.94 7.04
CA ASN A 95 -6.07 -11.33 7.24
C ASN A 95 -5.36 -11.85 5.97
N THR A 96 -4.45 -11.04 5.45
CA THR A 96 -3.63 -11.40 4.30
C THR A 96 -2.66 -12.52 4.69
N PRO A 97 -2.38 -13.46 3.78
CA PRO A 97 -1.21 -14.31 3.86
C PRO A 97 0.07 -13.49 4.03
N SER A 98 1.03 -14.01 4.78
CA SER A 98 2.29 -13.33 5.10
C SER A 98 3.23 -13.17 3.91
N ASP A 99 2.99 -13.92 2.83
CA ASP A 99 3.79 -13.98 1.60
C ASP A 99 3.22 -13.16 0.44
N TRP A 100 2.12 -12.43 0.67
CA TRP A 100 1.55 -11.57 -0.38
C TRP A 100 2.35 -10.27 -0.58
N PHE A 101 2.83 -9.67 0.51
CA PHE A 101 3.53 -8.39 0.50
C PHE A 101 4.88 -8.52 1.20
N HIS A 102 5.94 -8.25 0.45
CA HIS A 102 7.31 -8.25 0.93
C HIS A 102 7.86 -6.82 0.91
N VAL A 103 8.69 -6.46 1.89
CA VAL A 103 9.29 -5.13 1.97
C VAL A 103 10.80 -5.22 2.00
N HIS A 104 11.40 -4.52 1.07
CA HIS A 104 12.84 -4.37 0.87
C HIS A 104 13.21 -2.93 1.25
N HIS A 105 13.92 -2.80 2.36
CA HIS A 105 14.33 -1.50 2.88
C HIS A 105 15.85 -1.39 2.79
N ALA A 106 16.37 -0.36 2.13
CA ALA A 106 17.81 -0.10 2.07
C ALA A 106 18.40 -0.06 3.50
N GLY A 107 19.38 -0.94 3.78
CA GLY A 107 19.96 -1.11 5.12
C GLY A 107 19.23 -2.10 6.04
N GLY A 108 18.20 -2.78 5.53
CA GLY A 108 17.51 -3.88 6.21
C GLY A 108 16.64 -3.47 7.40
N VAL A 109 16.31 -4.44 8.26
CA VAL A 109 15.36 -4.27 9.38
C VAL A 109 15.82 -3.21 10.40
N SER A 110 17.13 -3.04 10.61
CA SER A 110 17.66 -2.01 11.51
C SER A 110 17.34 -0.60 11.01
N ALA A 111 17.25 -0.42 9.69
CA ALA A 111 17.01 0.88 9.04
C ALA A 111 15.61 1.45 9.36
N VAL A 112 14.69 0.59 9.79
CA VAL A 112 13.36 0.97 10.27
C VAL A 112 13.46 1.90 11.48
N ARG A 113 14.40 1.64 12.40
CA ARG A 113 14.57 2.41 13.64
C ARG A 113 15.66 3.47 13.54
N THR A 114 16.74 3.17 12.86
CA THR A 114 17.93 4.05 12.78
C THR A 114 18.26 4.30 11.32
N ALA A 115 18.60 5.53 10.92
CA ALA A 115 19.01 5.76 9.53
C ALA A 115 20.29 4.96 9.20
N ALA A 116 20.27 4.26 8.07
CA ALA A 116 21.45 3.57 7.54
C ALA A 116 22.14 4.50 6.54
N GLU A 117 23.23 5.15 6.97
CA GLU A 117 23.99 6.07 6.11
C GLU A 117 24.56 5.33 4.89
N GLY A 118 24.39 5.92 3.70
CA GLY A 118 24.92 5.41 2.43
C GLY A 118 24.17 4.22 1.82
N ALA A 119 23.25 3.57 2.56
CA ALA A 119 22.51 2.41 2.07
C ALA A 119 21.62 2.75 0.86
N GLU A 120 21.11 3.98 0.77
CA GLU A 120 20.26 4.42 -0.34
C GLU A 120 21.02 4.57 -1.66
N ASP A 121 22.35 4.73 -1.58
CA ASP A 121 23.23 4.90 -2.73
C ASP A 121 23.82 3.58 -3.25
N ASP A 122 23.40 2.43 -2.72
CA ASP A 122 23.86 1.10 -3.12
C ASP A 122 22.86 0.45 -4.08
N ASP A 123 23.06 0.65 -5.39
CA ASP A 123 22.27 0.04 -6.46
C ASP A 123 22.41 -1.49 -6.52
N MET A 124 23.63 -1.98 -6.31
CA MET A 124 23.92 -3.41 -6.28
C MET A 124 23.17 -4.12 -5.16
N ALA A 125 23.11 -3.54 -3.96
CA ALA A 125 22.35 -4.12 -2.85
C ALA A 125 20.86 -4.29 -3.19
N GLY A 126 20.26 -3.29 -3.87
CA GLY A 126 18.87 -3.39 -4.33
C GLY A 126 18.67 -4.50 -5.36
N ALA A 127 19.58 -4.62 -6.32
CA ALA A 127 19.54 -5.67 -7.33
C ALA A 127 19.71 -7.07 -6.73
N GLU A 128 20.63 -7.24 -5.77
CA GLU A 128 20.89 -8.51 -5.09
C GLU A 128 19.69 -8.99 -4.26
N GLU A 129 18.94 -8.08 -3.63
CA GLU A 129 17.70 -8.44 -2.94
C GLU A 129 16.63 -8.92 -3.92
N MET A 130 16.48 -8.29 -5.09
CA MET A 130 15.53 -8.77 -6.09
C MET A 130 15.93 -10.13 -6.65
N ALA A 131 17.20 -10.34 -6.97
CA ALA A 131 17.72 -11.62 -7.45
C ALA A 131 17.49 -12.79 -6.47
N ARG A 132 17.33 -12.49 -5.18
CA ARG A 132 17.08 -13.48 -4.13
C ARG A 132 15.60 -13.79 -3.95
N ASP A 133 14.76 -12.77 -3.98
CA ASP A 133 13.39 -12.85 -3.44
C ASP A 133 12.28 -12.71 -4.48
N VAL A 134 12.60 -12.20 -5.67
CA VAL A 134 11.65 -11.93 -6.76
C VAL A 134 11.71 -13.05 -7.81
N GLN A 135 10.54 -13.42 -8.34
CA GLN A 135 10.37 -14.36 -9.43
C GLN A 135 9.53 -13.74 -10.56
N ALA A 136 9.56 -14.38 -11.74
CA ALA A 136 8.77 -13.96 -12.88
C ALA A 136 7.27 -13.90 -12.54
N GLY A 137 6.61 -12.81 -12.93
CA GLY A 137 5.20 -12.57 -12.66
C GLY A 137 4.88 -11.93 -11.31
N ASP A 138 5.86 -11.75 -10.42
CA ASP A 138 5.71 -10.85 -9.26
C ASP A 138 5.55 -9.39 -9.73
N MET A 139 5.10 -8.53 -8.83
CA MET A 139 5.10 -7.08 -9.02
C MET A 139 6.06 -6.40 -8.03
N VAL A 140 6.88 -5.49 -8.52
CA VAL A 140 7.78 -4.68 -7.69
C VAL A 140 7.39 -3.20 -7.78
N LEU A 141 7.04 -2.61 -6.64
CA LEU A 141 6.69 -1.19 -6.49
C LEU A 141 7.81 -0.46 -5.74
N GLY A 142 8.60 0.31 -6.48
CA GLY A 142 9.65 1.16 -5.93
C GLY A 142 9.11 2.49 -5.42
N LEU A 143 9.68 3.00 -4.33
CA LEU A 143 9.34 4.31 -3.76
C LEU A 143 10.57 5.19 -3.60
N THR A 144 10.60 6.32 -4.30
CA THR A 144 11.62 7.36 -4.09
C THR A 144 11.05 8.75 -4.39
N ALA A 145 11.08 9.63 -3.39
CA ALA A 145 10.59 10.99 -3.55
C ALA A 145 11.34 11.75 -4.66
N SER A 146 12.66 11.58 -4.72
CA SER A 146 13.53 12.25 -5.70
C SER A 146 13.48 11.62 -7.09
N GLY A 147 13.05 10.36 -7.19
CA GLY A 147 13.06 9.60 -8.44
C GLY A 147 14.45 9.08 -8.83
N ARG A 148 15.47 9.18 -7.96
CA ARG A 148 16.85 8.85 -8.33
C ARG A 148 17.60 7.94 -7.36
N THR A 149 16.94 7.44 -6.32
CA THR A 149 17.57 6.63 -5.27
C THR A 149 18.20 5.36 -5.88
N PRO A 150 19.54 5.22 -5.91
CA PRO A 150 20.22 4.12 -6.60
C PRO A 150 19.74 2.74 -6.17
N TYR A 151 19.57 2.48 -4.87
CA TYR A 151 19.04 1.21 -4.36
C TYR A 151 17.68 0.83 -4.98
N VAL A 152 16.77 1.81 -5.09
CA VAL A 152 15.43 1.57 -5.65
C VAL A 152 15.51 1.34 -7.16
N LEU A 153 16.31 2.11 -7.88
CA LEU A 153 16.44 1.97 -9.33
C LEU A 153 17.16 0.67 -9.72
N GLY A 154 18.20 0.27 -8.97
CA GLY A 154 18.89 -1.00 -9.15
C GLY A 154 17.97 -2.19 -8.91
N ALA A 155 17.13 -2.12 -7.87
CA ALA A 155 16.11 -3.13 -7.62
C ALA A 155 15.09 -3.23 -8.78
N LEU A 156 14.52 -2.11 -9.23
CA LEU A 156 13.55 -2.14 -10.33
C LEU A 156 14.16 -2.70 -11.63
N GLY A 157 15.40 -2.31 -11.96
CA GLY A 157 16.11 -2.87 -13.11
C GLY A 157 16.27 -4.39 -13.03
N ALA A 158 16.77 -4.90 -11.90
CA ALA A 158 16.94 -6.34 -11.69
C ALA A 158 15.60 -7.11 -11.70
N ALA A 159 14.56 -6.53 -11.10
CA ALA A 159 13.22 -7.13 -11.11
C ALA A 159 12.65 -7.26 -12.53
N ALA A 160 12.85 -6.24 -13.38
CA ALA A 160 12.44 -6.29 -14.78
C ALA A 160 13.17 -7.40 -15.56
N GLU A 161 14.47 -7.57 -15.33
CA GLU A 161 15.26 -8.66 -15.96
C GLU A 161 14.78 -10.05 -15.54
N LEU A 162 14.24 -10.19 -14.33
CA LEU A 162 13.65 -11.44 -13.82
C LEU A 162 12.22 -11.69 -14.33
N GLY A 163 11.63 -10.76 -15.09
CA GLY A 163 10.28 -10.87 -15.62
C GLY A 163 9.18 -10.48 -14.63
N ALA A 164 9.50 -9.70 -13.59
CA ALA A 164 8.52 -9.07 -12.74
C ALA A 164 7.97 -7.78 -13.40
N THR A 165 6.71 -7.44 -13.11
CA THR A 165 6.16 -6.14 -13.50
C THR A 165 6.64 -5.07 -12.54
N THR A 166 7.05 -3.92 -13.06
CA THR A 166 7.72 -2.86 -12.29
C THR A 166 6.93 -1.56 -12.28
N ALA A 167 6.81 -0.95 -11.12
CA ALA A 167 6.20 0.36 -10.96
C ALA A 167 7.02 1.25 -10.02
N LEU A 168 7.00 2.56 -10.26
CA LEU A 168 7.70 3.54 -9.44
C LEU A 168 6.75 4.64 -8.93
N VAL A 169 6.73 4.88 -7.63
CA VAL A 169 6.13 6.07 -7.02
C VAL A 169 7.21 7.12 -6.81
N THR A 170 7.02 8.31 -7.39
CA THR A 170 7.94 9.44 -7.22
C THR A 170 7.23 10.78 -7.06
N ASN A 171 7.86 11.73 -6.39
CA ASN A 171 7.38 13.11 -6.27
C ASN A 171 8.07 14.05 -7.28
N ASN A 172 8.89 13.50 -8.18
CA ASN A 172 9.58 14.24 -9.21
C ASN A 172 8.82 14.14 -10.55
N PRO A 173 8.11 15.20 -11.00
CA PRO A 173 7.42 15.20 -12.29
C PRO A 173 8.36 15.18 -13.49
N ASN A 174 9.65 15.47 -13.29
CA ASN A 174 10.67 15.45 -14.32
C ASN A 174 11.43 14.12 -14.38
N PHE A 175 10.91 13.06 -13.73
CA PHE A 175 11.56 11.75 -13.77
C PHE A 175 11.72 11.27 -15.23
N PRO A 176 12.97 11.01 -15.69
CA PRO A 176 13.18 10.54 -17.04
C PRO A 176 12.64 9.12 -17.16
N ARG A 177 11.94 8.80 -18.26
CA ARG A 177 11.58 7.40 -18.53
C ARG A 177 12.87 6.58 -18.68
N THR A 178 13.05 5.60 -17.82
CA THR A 178 14.17 4.65 -17.84
C THR A 178 13.67 3.27 -18.26
N SER A 179 14.55 2.46 -18.86
CA SER A 179 14.27 1.05 -19.08
C SER A 179 14.04 0.31 -17.75
N GLY A 180 13.22 -0.74 -17.75
CA GLY A 180 12.95 -1.55 -16.56
C GLY A 180 11.96 -0.94 -15.56
N ILE A 181 11.17 0.06 -15.99
CA ILE A 181 10.05 0.59 -15.22
C ILE A 181 8.83 0.65 -16.14
N ASP A 182 7.86 -0.24 -15.92
CA ASP A 182 6.67 -0.37 -16.76
C ASP A 182 5.65 0.76 -16.49
N LEU A 183 5.57 1.21 -15.24
CA LEU A 183 4.60 2.21 -14.80
C LEU A 183 5.24 3.24 -13.84
N VAL A 184 4.98 4.53 -14.07
CA VAL A 184 5.44 5.61 -13.18
C VAL A 184 4.24 6.37 -12.63
N ILE A 185 4.15 6.44 -11.30
CA ILE A 185 3.12 7.15 -10.55
C ILE A 185 3.77 8.43 -9.99
N VAL A 186 3.52 9.55 -10.67
CA VAL A 186 4.04 10.85 -10.26
C VAL A 186 3.07 11.53 -9.31
N VAL A 187 3.55 11.87 -8.12
CA VAL A 187 2.79 12.57 -7.07
C VAL A 187 3.45 13.93 -6.80
N ASP A 188 3.25 14.89 -7.71
CA ASP A 188 3.90 16.20 -7.64
C ASP A 188 3.35 17.03 -6.47
N THR A 189 4.09 17.05 -5.36
CA THR A 189 3.77 17.84 -4.17
C THR A 189 4.42 19.23 -4.18
N GLY A 190 5.23 19.55 -5.19
CA GLY A 190 6.06 20.75 -5.23
C GLY A 190 7.16 20.80 -4.15
N PRO A 191 7.76 21.98 -3.91
CA PRO A 191 8.85 22.13 -2.95
C PRO A 191 8.38 21.98 -1.52
N GLU A 192 9.22 21.36 -0.68
CA GLU A 192 8.92 21.12 0.73
C GLU A 192 8.94 22.42 1.56
N ALA A 193 8.21 22.44 2.67
CA ALA A 193 8.23 23.59 3.59
C ALA A 193 9.65 23.87 4.12
N ILE A 194 10.41 22.80 4.35
CA ILE A 194 11.86 22.83 4.59
C ILE A 194 12.51 22.17 3.37
N SER A 195 13.28 22.93 2.58
CA SER A 195 13.88 22.46 1.33
C SER A 195 14.61 21.13 1.51
N GLY A 196 14.31 20.14 0.67
CA GLY A 196 14.89 18.79 0.72
C GLY A 196 14.34 17.86 1.81
N SER A 197 13.51 18.35 2.75
CA SER A 197 12.92 17.52 3.81
C SER A 197 11.72 16.71 3.30
N THR A 198 11.96 15.76 2.39
CA THR A 198 10.93 14.93 1.74
C THR A 198 10.16 13.98 2.67
N ARG A 199 10.57 13.88 3.94
CA ARG A 199 9.76 13.23 4.99
C ARG A 199 8.43 13.95 5.28
N MET A 200 8.22 15.15 4.73
CA MET A 200 7.05 16.00 4.94
C MET A 200 5.96 15.70 3.92
N LYS A 201 5.75 16.55 2.90
CA LYS A 201 4.65 16.35 1.94
C LYS A 201 4.85 15.11 1.10
N ALA A 202 6.05 14.90 0.56
CA ALA A 202 6.34 13.75 -0.28
C ALA A 202 6.09 12.42 0.47
N GLY A 203 6.59 12.31 1.71
CA GLY A 203 6.31 11.17 2.59
C GLY A 203 4.81 11.02 2.92
N SER A 204 4.12 12.12 3.20
CA SER A 204 2.67 12.09 3.44
C SER A 204 1.90 11.61 2.21
N ALA A 205 2.30 12.04 1.01
CA ALA A 205 1.71 11.62 -0.24
C ALA A 205 1.96 10.13 -0.51
N GLN A 206 3.19 9.65 -0.30
CA GLN A 206 3.54 8.23 -0.42
C GLN A 206 2.74 7.37 0.57
N LYS A 207 2.52 7.84 1.80
CA LYS A 207 1.63 7.15 2.74
C LYS A 207 0.22 7.01 2.18
N LEU A 208 -0.37 8.11 1.66
CA LEU A 208 -1.71 8.08 1.09
C LEU A 208 -1.78 7.14 -0.13
N VAL A 209 -0.76 7.17 -1.00
CA VAL A 209 -0.65 6.27 -2.16
C VAL A 209 -0.58 4.81 -1.74
N LEU A 210 0.30 4.45 -0.79
CA LEU A 210 0.44 3.08 -0.30
C LEU A 210 -0.85 2.57 0.35
N THR A 211 -1.43 3.34 1.28
CA THR A 211 -2.68 2.93 1.93
C THR A 211 -3.83 2.79 0.93
N ALA A 212 -3.92 3.68 -0.07
CA ALA A 212 -4.93 3.58 -1.12
C ALA A 212 -4.69 2.37 -2.04
N PHE A 213 -3.45 2.17 -2.48
CA PHE A 213 -3.02 1.04 -3.30
C PHE A 213 -3.36 -0.30 -2.62
N SER A 214 -2.84 -0.50 -1.41
CA SER A 214 -2.95 -1.77 -0.70
C SER A 214 -4.40 -2.06 -0.32
N THR A 215 -5.16 -1.05 0.11
CA THR A 215 -6.60 -1.16 0.38
C THR A 215 -7.38 -1.52 -0.89
N ALA A 216 -7.11 -0.86 -2.02
CA ALA A 216 -7.81 -1.12 -3.28
C ALA A 216 -7.51 -2.54 -3.81
N VAL A 217 -6.27 -3.01 -3.70
CA VAL A 217 -5.92 -4.40 -3.98
C VAL A 217 -6.73 -5.33 -3.08
N MET A 218 -6.80 -5.08 -1.77
CA MET A 218 -7.57 -5.92 -0.85
C MET A 218 -9.08 -5.93 -1.13
N VAL A 219 -9.65 -4.80 -1.56
CA VAL A 219 -11.03 -4.73 -2.06
C VAL A 219 -11.20 -5.62 -3.29
N LYS A 220 -10.31 -5.53 -4.28
CA LYS A 220 -10.33 -6.37 -5.50
C LYS A 220 -10.02 -7.85 -5.25
N MET A 221 -9.39 -8.17 -4.13
CA MET A 221 -9.15 -9.53 -3.64
C MET A 221 -10.29 -10.07 -2.75
N GLY A 222 -11.42 -9.36 -2.66
CA GLY A 222 -12.61 -9.84 -1.95
C GLY A 222 -12.43 -9.87 -0.43
N ARG A 223 -11.53 -9.02 0.11
CA ARG A 223 -11.30 -8.95 1.55
C ARG A 223 -12.35 -8.11 2.28
N THR A 224 -13.12 -7.32 1.54
CA THR A 224 -14.23 -6.49 2.03
C THR A 224 -15.58 -6.91 1.46
N TYR A 225 -16.66 -6.47 2.10
CA TYR A 225 -18.01 -6.47 1.56
C TYR A 225 -18.61 -5.10 1.81
N SER A 226 -19.04 -4.38 0.77
CA SER A 226 -19.28 -2.94 0.88
C SER A 226 -18.04 -2.26 1.48
N ASN A 227 -18.22 -1.40 2.48
CA ASN A 227 -17.15 -0.77 3.27
C ASN A 227 -16.80 -1.56 4.57
N LEU A 228 -17.24 -2.82 4.68
CA LEU A 228 -17.02 -3.65 5.88
C LEU A 228 -15.84 -4.61 5.69
N MET A 229 -14.99 -4.66 6.72
CA MET A 229 -13.81 -5.52 6.80
C MET A 229 -14.19 -6.96 7.18
N VAL A 230 -14.63 -7.73 6.20
CA VAL A 230 -15.22 -9.08 6.43
C VAL A 230 -14.21 -10.22 6.50
N SER A 231 -12.94 -9.98 6.16
CA SER A 231 -11.90 -11.01 6.23
C SER A 231 -11.09 -11.01 7.52
N MET A 232 -11.45 -10.21 8.54
CA MET A 232 -10.70 -10.13 9.80
C MET A 232 -10.72 -11.45 10.60
N ARG A 233 -9.61 -11.79 11.26
CA ARG A 233 -9.52 -12.95 12.16
C ARG A 233 -9.85 -12.54 13.59
N ALA A 234 -10.93 -13.09 14.15
CA ALA A 234 -11.33 -12.80 15.52
C ALA A 234 -10.49 -13.57 16.57
N SER A 235 -9.25 -13.12 16.82
CA SER A 235 -8.32 -13.75 17.76
C SER A 235 -8.54 -13.41 19.24
N ASN A 236 -9.40 -12.44 19.55
CA ASN A 236 -9.70 -12.00 20.91
C ASN A 236 -11.16 -11.55 21.07
N ALA A 237 -11.59 -11.33 22.32
CA ALA A 237 -12.96 -10.94 22.64
C ALA A 237 -13.42 -9.65 21.95
N LYS A 238 -12.53 -8.63 21.86
CA LYS A 238 -12.81 -7.37 21.14
C LYS A 238 -13.08 -7.63 19.66
N LEU A 239 -12.28 -8.47 19.01
CA LEU A 239 -12.45 -8.79 17.59
C LEU A 239 -13.71 -9.63 17.35
N ARG A 240 -14.07 -10.55 18.25
CA ARG A 240 -15.38 -11.25 18.19
C ARG A 240 -16.56 -10.28 18.27
N GLY A 241 -16.51 -9.31 19.18
CA GLY A 241 -17.53 -8.25 19.28
C GLY A 241 -17.62 -7.41 17.99
N ARG A 242 -16.49 -7.16 17.33
CA ARG A 242 -16.45 -6.46 16.03
C ARG A 242 -17.09 -7.30 14.93
N THR A 243 -16.82 -8.61 14.87
CA THR A 243 -17.46 -9.54 13.92
C THR A 243 -18.98 -9.50 14.01
N LEU A 244 -19.54 -9.57 15.23
CA LEU A 244 -21.00 -9.50 15.42
C LEU A 244 -21.59 -8.15 14.99
N ARG A 245 -20.88 -7.05 15.27
CA ARG A 245 -21.30 -5.72 14.81
C ARG A 245 -21.34 -5.63 13.28
N ILE A 246 -20.34 -6.20 12.61
CA ILE A 246 -20.30 -6.25 11.14
C ILE A 246 -21.47 -7.05 10.58
N LEU A 247 -21.76 -8.22 11.15
CA LEU A 247 -22.93 -9.03 10.73
C LEU A 247 -24.24 -8.25 10.90
N ARG A 248 -24.42 -7.61 12.05
CA ARG A 248 -25.62 -6.79 12.30
C ARG A 248 -25.75 -5.62 11.34
N GLU A 249 -24.65 -4.89 11.09
CA GLU A 249 -24.65 -3.76 10.15
C GLU A 249 -24.97 -4.23 8.72
N ALA A 250 -24.42 -5.36 8.30
CA ALA A 250 -24.59 -5.87 6.96
C ALA A 250 -25.97 -6.52 6.70
N THR A 251 -26.61 -7.06 7.74
CA THR A 251 -27.84 -7.88 7.62
C THR A 251 -29.08 -7.22 8.22
N GLY A 252 -28.93 -6.26 9.13
CA GLY A 252 -30.01 -5.69 9.92
C GLY A 252 -30.55 -6.60 11.04
N LEU A 253 -30.01 -7.81 11.19
CA LEU A 253 -30.50 -8.82 12.14
C LEU A 253 -30.07 -8.55 13.58
N SER A 254 -30.73 -9.24 14.52
CA SER A 254 -30.45 -9.10 15.95
C SER A 254 -29.10 -9.72 16.34
N MET A 255 -28.58 -9.29 17.50
CA MET A 255 -27.33 -9.84 18.05
C MET A 255 -27.41 -11.37 18.31
N PRO A 256 -28.50 -11.94 18.85
CA PRO A 256 -28.65 -13.38 18.98
C PRO A 256 -28.56 -14.14 17.64
N GLU A 257 -29.24 -13.64 16.59
CA GLU A 257 -29.20 -14.26 15.25
C GLU A 257 -27.79 -14.22 14.66
N CYS A 258 -27.12 -13.07 14.73
CA CYS A 258 -25.73 -12.93 14.27
C CYS A 258 -24.78 -13.87 15.04
N SER A 259 -25.00 -14.03 16.35
CA SER A 259 -24.18 -14.90 17.21
C SER A 259 -24.39 -16.38 16.91
N ALA A 260 -25.63 -16.80 16.64
CA ALA A 260 -25.95 -18.16 16.25
C ALA A 260 -25.29 -18.51 14.91
N ALA A 261 -25.47 -17.67 13.89
CA ALA A 261 -24.87 -17.86 12.56
C ALA A 261 -23.33 -17.88 12.60
N LEU A 262 -22.71 -17.02 13.40
CA LEU A 262 -21.26 -17.02 13.57
C LEU A 262 -20.76 -18.32 14.23
N THR A 263 -21.53 -18.87 15.18
CA THR A 263 -21.21 -20.14 15.85
C THR A 263 -21.33 -21.31 14.88
N GLU A 264 -22.43 -21.36 14.11
CA GLU A 264 -22.65 -22.37 13.07
C GLU A 264 -21.56 -22.31 11.97
N SER A 265 -21.08 -21.11 11.67
CA SER A 265 -19.99 -20.89 10.71
C SER A 265 -18.59 -21.16 11.28
N HIS A 266 -18.50 -21.71 12.49
CA HIS A 266 -17.24 -21.95 13.22
C HIS A 266 -16.36 -20.69 13.36
N GLY A 267 -16.99 -19.53 13.53
CA GLY A 267 -16.31 -18.24 13.65
C GLY A 267 -15.90 -17.59 12.32
N ASP A 268 -16.22 -18.20 11.18
CA ASP A 268 -15.96 -17.61 9.86
C ASP A 268 -16.99 -16.53 9.53
N LEU A 269 -16.55 -15.27 9.56
CA LEU A 269 -17.38 -14.11 9.32
C LEU A 269 -18.00 -14.10 7.91
N LYS A 270 -17.25 -14.49 6.88
CA LYS A 270 -17.77 -14.45 5.49
C LYS A 270 -18.82 -15.52 5.28
N VAL A 271 -18.60 -16.72 5.82
CA VAL A 271 -19.59 -17.80 5.75
C VAL A 271 -20.86 -17.41 6.49
N ALA A 272 -20.74 -16.87 7.70
CA ALA A 272 -21.90 -16.39 8.46
C ALA A 272 -22.66 -15.29 7.72
N LEU A 273 -21.93 -14.37 7.09
CA LEU A 273 -22.53 -13.27 6.33
C LEU A 273 -23.30 -13.77 5.11
N VAL A 274 -22.72 -14.66 4.31
CA VAL A 274 -23.40 -15.24 3.13
C VAL A 274 -24.59 -16.09 3.57
N HIS A 275 -24.46 -16.89 4.61
CA HIS A 275 -25.55 -17.67 5.19
C HIS A 275 -26.74 -16.76 5.57
N LEU A 276 -26.48 -15.70 6.35
CA LEU A 276 -27.53 -14.78 6.79
C LEU A 276 -28.17 -14.00 5.64
N LEU A 277 -27.40 -13.54 4.66
CA LEU A 277 -27.92 -12.75 3.55
C LEU A 277 -28.69 -13.59 2.51
N SER A 278 -28.33 -14.87 2.32
CA SER A 278 -28.94 -15.72 1.29
C SER A 278 -29.95 -16.74 1.84
N GLY A 279 -29.94 -16.99 3.14
CA GLY A 279 -30.78 -18.00 3.79
C GLY A 279 -30.34 -19.45 3.52
N VAL A 280 -29.24 -19.68 2.82
CA VAL A 280 -28.71 -21.04 2.57
C VAL A 280 -27.86 -21.52 3.75
N ASP A 281 -27.76 -22.83 3.95
CA ASP A 281 -26.92 -23.40 5.02
C ASP A 281 -25.43 -23.02 4.90
N THR A 282 -24.71 -23.08 6.03
CA THR A 282 -23.30 -22.71 6.10
C THR A 282 -22.38 -23.54 5.19
N SER A 283 -22.75 -24.78 4.84
CA SER A 283 -21.99 -25.60 3.89
C SER A 283 -22.10 -25.05 2.47
N ARG A 284 -23.31 -24.66 2.04
CA ARG A 284 -23.57 -24.08 0.72
C ARG A 284 -22.96 -22.68 0.62
N ALA A 285 -23.04 -21.87 1.67
CA ALA A 285 -22.35 -20.59 1.75
C ALA A 285 -20.82 -20.73 1.60
N ARG A 286 -20.22 -21.73 2.27
CA ARG A 286 -18.78 -22.03 2.17
C ARG A 286 -18.38 -22.44 0.75
N ARG A 287 -19.15 -23.28 0.08
CA ARG A 287 -18.90 -23.67 -1.32
C ARG A 287 -18.97 -22.47 -2.26
N ALA A 288 -20.01 -21.65 -2.15
CA ALA A 288 -20.16 -20.45 -2.97
C ALA A 288 -19.01 -19.45 -2.77
N LEU A 289 -18.52 -19.29 -1.54
CA LEU A 289 -17.34 -18.48 -1.26
C LEU A 289 -16.07 -19.09 -1.87
N ALA A 290 -15.87 -20.40 -1.81
CA ALA A 290 -14.72 -21.05 -2.42
C ALA A 290 -14.69 -20.86 -3.95
N GLU A 291 -15.82 -21.07 -4.62
CA GLU A 291 -15.97 -20.91 -6.08
C GLU A 291 -15.77 -19.46 -6.56
N THR A 292 -15.97 -18.48 -5.67
CA THR A 292 -15.86 -17.06 -5.99
C THR A 292 -14.62 -16.41 -5.37
N SER A 293 -13.63 -17.21 -4.99
CA SER A 293 -12.37 -16.76 -4.38
C SER A 293 -12.60 -15.84 -3.17
N GLY A 294 -13.61 -16.18 -2.36
CA GLY A 294 -13.95 -15.49 -1.12
C GLY A 294 -14.68 -14.15 -1.28
N HIS A 295 -15.16 -13.81 -2.48
CA HIS A 295 -15.92 -12.58 -2.74
C HIS A 295 -17.39 -12.73 -2.35
N VAL A 296 -17.80 -12.10 -1.25
CA VAL A 296 -19.18 -12.17 -0.73
C VAL A 296 -20.22 -11.79 -1.80
N ARG A 297 -20.06 -10.66 -2.49
CA ARG A 297 -21.05 -10.21 -3.50
C ARG A 297 -21.16 -11.15 -4.69
N ARG A 298 -20.06 -11.79 -5.10
CA ARG A 298 -20.07 -12.80 -6.17
C ARG A 298 -20.72 -14.10 -5.69
N ALA A 299 -20.43 -14.53 -4.47
CA ALA A 299 -21.06 -15.70 -3.85
C ALA A 299 -22.59 -15.52 -3.77
N MET A 300 -23.06 -14.33 -3.40
CA MET A 300 -24.49 -14.01 -3.39
C MET A 300 -25.13 -14.12 -4.78
N GLY A 301 -24.44 -13.63 -5.83
CA GLY A 301 -24.89 -13.79 -7.21
C GLY A 301 -24.98 -15.24 -7.68
N LEU A 302 -24.00 -16.08 -7.29
CA LEU A 302 -24.00 -17.52 -7.58
C LEU A 302 -25.16 -18.26 -6.87
N LEU A 303 -25.60 -17.76 -5.72
CA LEU A 303 -26.70 -18.30 -4.94
C LEU A 303 -28.08 -17.78 -5.39
N GLU A 304 -28.13 -16.93 -6.43
CA GLU A 304 -29.35 -16.23 -6.90
C GLU A 304 -30.04 -15.41 -5.78
N ALA A 305 -29.26 -15.00 -4.77
CA ALA A 305 -29.76 -14.25 -3.64
C ALA A 305 -29.72 -12.73 -3.95
N PRO A 306 -30.67 -11.94 -3.41
CA PRO A 306 -30.71 -10.51 -3.66
C PRO A 306 -29.42 -9.83 -3.19
N VAL A 307 -28.87 -9.00 -4.06
CA VAL A 307 -27.65 -8.25 -3.81
C VAL A 307 -28.05 -6.91 -3.18
N ILE A 308 -27.90 -6.80 -1.85
CA ILE A 308 -28.13 -5.55 -1.09
C ILE A 308 -26.84 -4.73 -1.00
#